data_AF-A0A660UT82-F1
#
_entry.id   AF-A0A660UT82-F1
#
_cell.length_a   1.000
_cell.length_b   1.000
_cell.length_c   1.000
_cell.angle_alpha   90.00
_cell.angle_beta   90.00
_cell.angle_gamma   90.00
#
_symmetry.space_group_name_H-M   'P 1'
#
loop_
_entity.id
_entity.type
_entity.pdbx_description
1 polymer ?
#
loop_
_entity_poly.entity_id
_entity_poly.type
_entity_poly.pdbx_seq_one_letter_code
_entity_poly.pdbx_strand_id
1 'polypeptide(L)'
;MKVKKSKDYRAQLLEILKESDVEKQNQPLRDLAKAVGAQQPATRGVEFRDMIVSNINHALQTLTMIEMCKTANRNFVLAIIATSIALLGSSVAAWVAICK
;
A
#
# COMPACT_ATOMS: atom_id res chain seq x y z
N MET A 1 5.69 -4.11 -15.23
CA MET A 1 4.98 -2.99 -14.57
C MET A 1 5.81 -2.57 -13.36
N LYS A 2 6.50 -1.42 -13.40
CA LYS A 2 7.28 -0.95 -12.22
C LYS A 2 6.27 -0.49 -11.17
N VAL A 3 6.23 -1.18 -10.03
CA VAL A 3 5.37 -0.79 -8.90
C VAL A 3 5.91 0.53 -8.34
N LYS A 4 5.42 1.67 -8.83
CA LYS A 4 5.59 2.95 -8.15
C LYS A 4 4.98 2.79 -6.75
N LYS A 5 5.70 3.22 -5.71
CA LYS A 5 5.27 3.04 -4.33
C LYS A 5 4.04 3.93 -4.08
N SER A 6 3.15 3.54 -3.17
CA SER A 6 1.94 4.34 -2.84
C SER A 6 2.29 5.80 -2.49
N LYS A 7 3.47 6.04 -1.91
CA LYS A 7 4.04 7.37 -1.63
C LYS A 7 4.24 8.22 -2.89
N ASP A 8 4.69 7.64 -3.99
CA ASP A 8 4.97 8.36 -5.24
C ASP A 8 3.68 8.83 -5.90
N TYR A 9 2.60 8.05 -5.78
CA TYR A 9 1.28 8.43 -6.26
C TYR A 9 0.62 9.50 -5.39
N ARG A 10 0.84 9.47 -4.07
CA ARG A 10 0.41 10.57 -3.18
C ARG A 10 1.14 11.88 -3.49
N ALA A 11 2.44 11.82 -3.77
CA ALA A 11 3.21 13.00 -4.19
C ALA A 11 2.68 13.58 -5.52
N GLN A 12 2.42 12.72 -6.51
CA GLN A 12 1.79 13.13 -7.78
C GLN A 12 0.41 13.75 -7.57
N LEU A 13 -0.43 13.18 -6.70
CA LEU A 13 -1.74 13.75 -6.38
C LEU A 13 -1.61 15.17 -5.82
N LEU A 14 -0.71 15.38 -4.85
CA LEU A 14 -0.47 16.69 -4.26
C LEU A 14 0.08 17.69 -5.28
N GLU A 15 0.94 17.26 -6.19
CA GLU A 15 1.47 18.09 -7.26
C GLU A 15 0.35 18.56 -8.21
N ILE A 16 -0.56 17.66 -8.59
CA ILE A 16 -1.71 17.99 -9.42
C ILE A 16 -2.64 18.97 -8.68
N LEU A 17 -2.86 18.77 -7.38
CA LEU A 17 -3.73 19.63 -6.58
C LEU A 17 -3.17 21.04 -6.33
N LYS A 18 -1.87 21.28 -6.58
CA LYS A 18 -1.27 22.62 -6.51
C LYS A 18 -1.61 23.50 -7.73
N GLU A 19 -1.97 22.89 -8.85
CA GLU A 19 -2.46 23.63 -10.02
C GLU A 19 -3.71 24.43 -9.60
N SER A 20 -3.80 25.71 -9.95
CA SER A 20 -4.93 26.54 -9.51
C SER A 20 -6.15 26.38 -10.43
N ASP A 21 -5.90 25.97 -11.67
CA ASP A 21 -6.91 25.77 -12.71
C ASP A 21 -7.48 24.34 -12.66
N VAL A 22 -8.77 24.22 -12.31
CA VAL A 22 -9.48 22.94 -12.18
C VAL A 22 -9.55 22.18 -13.51
N GLU A 23 -9.66 22.87 -14.64
CA GLU A 23 -9.73 22.21 -15.94
C GLU A 23 -8.40 21.55 -16.32
N LYS A 24 -7.28 22.18 -15.93
CA LYS A 24 -5.94 21.61 -16.12
C LYS A 24 -5.66 20.43 -15.20
N GLN A 25 -6.36 20.31 -14.07
CA GLN A 25 -6.26 19.15 -13.18
C GLN A 25 -7.00 17.91 -13.70
N ASN A 26 -8.04 18.10 -14.51
CA ASN A 26 -8.96 17.01 -14.87
C ASN A 26 -8.26 15.85 -15.58
N GLN A 27 -7.41 16.16 -16.56
CA GLN A 27 -6.67 15.14 -17.31
C GLN A 27 -5.64 14.39 -16.45
N PRO A 28 -4.73 15.06 -15.71
CA PRO A 28 -3.76 14.35 -14.88
C PRO A 28 -4.41 13.58 -13.72
N LEU A 29 -5.55 14.03 -13.18
CA LEU A 29 -6.33 13.24 -12.21
C LEU A 29 -6.89 11.95 -12.82
N ARG A 30 -7.36 11.99 -14.09
CA ARG A 30 -7.82 10.78 -14.81
C ARG A 30 -6.70 9.79 -15.02
N ASP A 31 -5.53 10.28 -15.41
CA ASP A 31 -4.36 9.45 -15.66
C ASP A 31 -3.83 8.83 -14.37
N LEU A 32 -3.80 9.61 -13.28
CA LEU A 32 -3.46 9.11 -11.95
C LEU A 32 -4.46 8.06 -11.46
N ALA A 33 -5.77 8.31 -11.62
CA ALA A 33 -6.81 7.35 -11.26
C ALA A 33 -6.64 6.01 -11.99
N LYS A 34 -6.34 6.03 -13.30
CA LYS A 34 -6.02 4.81 -14.06
C LYS A 34 -4.77 4.10 -13.53
N ALA A 35 -3.72 4.85 -13.20
CA ALA A 35 -2.47 4.28 -12.70
C ALA A 35 -2.63 3.59 -11.33
N VAL A 36 -3.52 4.11 -10.46
CA VAL A 36 -3.80 3.52 -9.15
C VAL A 36 -4.97 2.54 -9.15
N GLY A 37 -5.67 2.37 -10.28
CA GLY A 37 -6.85 1.52 -10.40
C GLY A 37 -8.11 2.08 -9.71
N ALA A 38 -8.19 3.40 -9.53
CA ALA A 38 -9.36 4.07 -8.95
C ALA A 38 -10.50 4.20 -9.98
N GLN A 39 -11.73 4.13 -9.49
CA GLN A 39 -12.93 4.30 -10.31
C GLN A 39 -13.02 5.74 -10.83
N GLN A 40 -13.20 5.89 -12.15
CA GLN A 40 -13.38 7.20 -12.75
C GLN A 40 -14.84 7.64 -12.65
N PRO A 41 -15.12 8.82 -12.08
CA PRO A 41 -16.49 9.32 -12.00
C PRO A 41 -17.05 9.73 -13.37
N ALA A 42 -18.36 9.57 -13.53
CA ALA A 42 -19.10 9.94 -14.76
C ALA A 42 -19.38 11.45 -14.86
N THR A 43 -19.20 12.20 -13.76
CA THR A 43 -19.43 13.65 -13.67
C THR A 43 -18.30 14.46 -14.32
N ARG A 44 -18.55 15.76 -14.56
CA ARG A 44 -17.58 16.73 -15.12
C ARG A 44 -17.53 17.98 -14.22
N GLY A 45 -16.49 18.80 -14.37
CA GLY A 45 -16.33 20.06 -13.63
C GLY A 45 -15.88 19.90 -12.19
N VAL A 46 -16.33 20.77 -11.28
CA VAL A 46 -15.84 20.81 -9.88
C VAL A 46 -16.19 19.54 -9.11
N GLU A 47 -17.38 18.98 -9.33
CA GLU A 47 -17.81 17.72 -8.71
C GLU A 47 -16.96 16.52 -9.15
N PHE A 48 -16.42 16.56 -10.37
CA PHE A 48 -15.51 15.53 -10.86
C PHE A 48 -14.22 15.50 -10.04
N ARG A 49 -13.65 16.67 -9.74
CA ARG A 49 -12.40 16.80 -8.98
C ARG A 49 -12.53 16.17 -7.59
N ASP A 50 -13.55 16.53 -6.84
CA ASP A 50 -13.67 16.07 -5.45
C ASP A 50 -13.94 14.55 -5.40
N MET A 51 -14.78 14.04 -6.29
CA MET A 51 -15.04 12.60 -6.40
C MET A 51 -13.82 11.80 -6.87
N ILE A 52 -13.07 12.27 -7.88
CA ILE A 52 -11.92 11.52 -8.37
C ILE A 52 -10.77 11.54 -7.35
N VAL A 53 -10.55 12.65 -6.66
CA VAL A 53 -9.56 12.75 -5.58
C VAL A 53 -9.91 11.81 -4.43
N SER A 54 -11.20 11.75 -4.05
CA SER A 54 -11.68 10.79 -3.05
C SER A 54 -11.43 9.34 -3.48
N ASN A 55 -11.78 9.00 -4.72
CA ASN A 55 -11.58 7.66 -5.27
C ASN A 55 -10.09 7.27 -5.34
N ILE A 56 -9.21 8.20 -5.73
CA ILE A 56 -7.75 7.99 -5.73
C ILE A 56 -7.26 7.75 -4.30
N ASN A 57 -7.72 8.53 -3.32
CA ASN A 57 -7.34 8.35 -1.92
C ASN A 57 -7.78 6.99 -1.38
N HIS A 58 -9.00 6.56 -1.67
CA HIS A 58 -9.49 5.23 -1.32
C HIS A 58 -8.64 4.12 -1.95
N ALA A 59 -8.34 4.21 -3.25
CA ALA A 59 -7.49 3.23 -3.93
C ALA A 59 -6.08 3.16 -3.30
N LEU A 60 -5.49 4.31 -2.98
CA LEU A 60 -4.18 4.38 -2.33
C LEU A 60 -4.18 3.83 -0.90
N GLN A 61 -5.24 4.04 -0.13
CA GLN A 61 -5.41 3.43 1.19
C GLN A 61 -5.51 1.91 1.08
N THR A 62 -6.32 1.39 0.15
CA THR A 62 -6.44 -0.05 -0.11
C THR A 62 -5.11 -0.67 -0.53
N LEU A 63 -4.37 -0.03 -1.45
CA LEU A 63 -3.02 -0.49 -1.84
C LEU A 63 -2.07 -0.54 -0.63
N THR A 64 -2.08 0.49 0.21
CA THR A 64 -1.25 0.54 1.42
C THR A 64 -1.65 -0.55 2.41
N MET A 65 -2.95 -0.81 2.58
CA MET A 65 -3.44 -1.88 3.44
C MET A 65 -3.01 -3.26 2.90
N ILE A 66 -3.08 -3.50 1.58
CA ILE A 66 -2.60 -4.74 0.97
C ILE A 66 -1.09 -4.93 1.21
N GLU A 67 -0.30 -3.87 1.09
CA GLU A 67 1.13 -3.91 1.40
C GLU A 67 1.41 -4.22 2.87
N MET A 68 0.65 -3.63 3.78
CA MET A 68 0.71 -3.95 5.21
C MET A 68 0.29 -5.39 5.50
N CYS A 69 -0.79 -5.89 4.89
CA CYS A 69 -1.23 -7.28 5.03
C CYS A 69 -0.18 -8.26 4.50
N LYS A 70 0.47 -7.97 3.38
CA LYS A 70 1.58 -8.80 2.84
C LYS A 70 2.78 -8.79 3.79
N THR A 71 3.11 -7.65 4.37
CA THR A 71 4.22 -7.50 5.33
C THR A 71 3.89 -8.21 6.64
N ALA A 72 2.67 -8.06 7.15
CA ALA A 72 2.17 -8.78 8.31
C ALA A 72 2.21 -10.30 8.09
N ASN A 73 1.78 -10.78 6.92
CA ASN A 73 1.86 -12.20 6.58
C ASN A 73 3.31 -12.71 6.54
N ARG A 74 4.25 -11.93 5.97
CA ARG A 74 5.68 -12.27 6.01
C ARG A 74 6.23 -12.29 7.44
N ASN A 75 5.86 -11.31 8.27
CA ASN A 75 6.29 -11.26 9.66
C ASN A 75 5.70 -12.41 10.47
N PHE A 76 4.48 -12.83 10.19
CA PHE A 76 3.85 -13.99 10.80
C PHE A 76 4.58 -15.29 10.42
N VAL A 77 4.89 -15.47 9.14
CA VAL A 77 5.70 -16.62 8.67
C VAL A 77 7.09 -16.63 9.31
N LEU A 78 7.75 -15.48 9.37
CA LEU A 78 9.05 -15.36 10.06
C LEU A 78 8.94 -15.64 11.55
N ALA A 79 7.86 -15.20 12.21
CA ALA A 79 7.61 -15.47 13.62
C ALA A 79 7.40 -16.97 13.87
N ILE A 80 6.65 -17.67 13.00
CA ILE A 80 6.48 -19.14 13.07
C ILE A 80 7.82 -19.86 12.90
N ILE A 81 8.65 -19.43 11.95
CA ILE A 81 9.97 -20.03 11.75
C ILE A 81 10.84 -19.78 12.98
N ALA A 82 10.84 -18.56 13.53
CA ALA A 82 11.61 -18.21 14.72
C ALA A 82 11.17 -19.01 15.96
N THR A 83 9.87 -19.18 16.20
CA THR A 83 9.37 -20.02 17.30
C THR A 83 9.69 -21.50 17.08
N SER A 84 9.61 -22.00 15.85
CA SER A 84 9.97 -23.38 15.53
C SER A 84 11.46 -23.67 15.78
N ILE A 85 12.35 -22.74 15.41
CA ILE A 85 13.79 -22.86 15.68
C ILE A 85 14.08 -22.75 17.19
N ALA A 86 13.40 -21.84 17.91
CA ALA A 86 13.57 -21.71 19.35
C ALA A 86 13.16 -22.99 20.12
N LEU A 87 12.09 -23.67 19.68
CA LEU A 87 11.64 -24.94 20.25
C LEU A 87 12.66 -26.08 19.99
N LEU A 88 13.24 -26.14 18.79
CA LEU A 88 14.27 -27.12 18.45
C LEU A 88 15.61 -26.83 19.15
N GLY A 89 16.00 -25.56 19.30
CA GLY A 89 17.20 -25.18 20.05
C GLY A 89 17.10 -25.49 21.55
N SER A 90 15.91 -25.32 22.14
CA SER A 90 15.66 -25.63 23.55
C SER A 90 15.74 -27.14 23.83
N SER A 91 15.33 -27.98 22.88
CA SER A 91 15.37 -29.44 23.02
C SER A 91 16.79 -30.02 22.87
N VAL A 92 17.64 -29.42 22.02
CA VAL A 92 19.07 -29.78 21.93
C VAL A 92 19.84 -29.32 23.17
N ALA A 93 19.57 -28.11 23.67
CA ALA A 93 20.19 -27.61 24.90
C ALA A 93 19.80 -28.46 26.13
N ALA A 94 18.54 -28.90 26.24
CA ALA A 94 18.11 -29.81 27.28
C ALA A 94 18.81 -31.18 27.19
N TRP A 95 18.98 -31.73 25.99
CA TRP A 95 19.70 -32.99 25.80
C TRP A 95 21.19 -32.89 26.20
N VAL A 96 21.85 -31.80 25.81
CA VAL A 96 23.26 -31.55 26.17
C VAL A 96 23.42 -31.31 27.68
N ALA A 97 22.43 -30.72 28.36
CA ALA A 97 22.44 -30.56 29.81
C ALA A 97 22.17 -31.88 30.58
N ILE A 98 21.44 -32.84 29.99
CA ILE A 98 21.16 -34.15 30.58
C ILE A 98 22.32 -35.14 30.34
N CYS A 99 23.04 -35.01 29.22
CA CYS A 99 24.18 -35.88 28.88
C CYS A 99 25.55 -35.37 29.39
N LYS A 100 25.57 -34.28 30.18
CA LYS A 100 26.76 -33.79 30.91
C LYS A 100 26.61 -34.06 32.39
#